data_AF-A0A5C6D6U2-F1
#
_entry.id   AF-A0A5C6D6U2-F1
#
_cell.length_a   1.000
_cell.length_b   1.000
_cell.length_c   1.000
_cell.angle_alpha   90.00
_cell.angle_beta   90.00
_cell.angle_gamma   90.00
#
_symmetry.space_group_name_H-M   'P 1'
#
loop_
_entity.id
_entity.type
_entity.pdbx_description
1 polymer ?
#
loop_
_entity_poly.entity_id
_entity_poly.type
_entity_poly.pdbx_seq_one_letter_code
_entity_poly.pdbx_strand_id
1 'polypeptide(L)'
;MHVDDQRGKWGDTDSPDWLRYFGLHAADLTDDGMKDIVSGRYFYRNPGGDLTGKWQRVDFGRNVDAILCVDVDGDEFGDVIAQALPDVWWIEAKDRQGSQWTFKKIGNVPETTHVNSQGFGLGQIIGGGKPEVVLAGEDGVHYFEIPANPDDDACPRTHITTEAYDEGLDIADMDADGNLDLIAGNGEEYVAWWKNPGTGKGDWQRYIFGTTHPHPADRIKGMPGVPSPTISDVKADWSLSGTLPLEKA
;
A
#
# COMPACT_ATOMS: atom_id res chain seq x y z
N MET A 1 3.71 -25.72 6.73
CA MET A 1 2.82 -25.10 7.72
C MET A 1 2.13 -23.95 7.04
N HIS A 2 0.82 -23.84 7.19
CA HIS A 2 0.02 -22.74 6.65
C HIS A 2 -0.69 -22.05 7.81
N VAL A 3 -0.68 -20.72 7.81
CA VAL A 3 -1.46 -19.91 8.77
C VAL A 3 -2.96 -20.09 8.49
N ASP A 4 -3.34 -20.11 7.21
CA ASP A 4 -4.70 -20.40 6.74
C ASP A 4 -4.63 -20.96 5.30
N ASP A 5 -5.33 -22.05 5.02
CA ASP A 5 -5.53 -22.64 3.70
C ASP A 5 -7.02 -22.72 3.29
N GLN A 6 -7.90 -22.14 4.09
CA GLN A 6 -9.35 -22.04 3.91
C GLN A 6 -9.82 -20.58 3.81
N ARG A 7 -8.92 -19.67 3.47
CA ARG A 7 -9.25 -18.25 3.25
C ARG A 7 -10.13 -18.10 2.00
N GLY A 8 -11.26 -17.40 2.15
CA GLY A 8 -12.13 -17.06 1.03
C GLY A 8 -11.49 -16.05 0.07
N LYS A 9 -12.12 -15.85 -1.09
CA LYS A 9 -11.77 -14.79 -2.04
C LYS A 9 -12.82 -13.68 -2.01
N TRP A 10 -12.49 -12.51 -2.54
CA TRP A 10 -13.43 -11.40 -2.69
C TRP A 10 -14.73 -11.84 -3.37
N GLY A 11 -14.57 -12.57 -4.48
CA GLY A 11 -15.64 -13.12 -5.30
C GLY A 11 -16.62 -14.06 -4.59
N ASP A 12 -16.31 -14.53 -3.38
CA ASP A 12 -17.24 -15.33 -2.59
C ASP A 12 -18.30 -14.47 -1.87
N THR A 13 -18.06 -13.17 -1.74
CA THR A 13 -18.97 -12.22 -1.08
C THR A 13 -19.58 -11.23 -2.07
N ASP A 14 -18.78 -10.64 -2.96
CA ASP A 14 -19.23 -9.66 -3.96
C ASP A 14 -18.54 -9.86 -5.30
N SER A 15 -19.13 -9.30 -6.36
CA SER A 15 -18.53 -9.29 -7.69
C SER A 15 -17.17 -8.58 -7.73
N PRO A 16 -16.27 -8.98 -8.65
CA PRO A 16 -16.43 -10.10 -9.57
C PRO A 16 -15.98 -11.43 -8.95
N ASP A 17 -16.65 -12.53 -9.33
CA ASP A 17 -16.43 -13.86 -8.74
C ASP A 17 -14.99 -14.37 -8.84
N TRP A 18 -14.20 -13.93 -9.82
CA TRP A 18 -12.82 -14.38 -10.00
C TRP A 18 -11.83 -13.73 -9.03
N LEU A 19 -12.20 -12.59 -8.43
CA LEU A 19 -11.29 -11.73 -7.68
C LEU A 19 -10.87 -12.35 -6.35
N ARG A 20 -9.57 -12.27 -6.06
CA ARG A 20 -8.95 -12.66 -4.79
C ARG A 20 -8.43 -11.41 -4.08
N TYR A 21 -8.26 -11.53 -2.77
CA TYR A 21 -7.60 -10.51 -1.96
C TYR A 21 -6.09 -10.52 -2.20
N PHE A 22 -5.52 -9.35 -2.45
CA PHE A 22 -4.08 -9.14 -2.65
C PHE A 22 -3.38 -8.69 -1.37
N GLY A 23 -4.09 -7.95 -0.51
CA GLY A 23 -3.52 -7.37 0.69
C GLY A 23 -2.93 -8.40 1.65
N LEU A 24 -1.73 -8.10 2.15
CA LEU A 24 -1.02 -8.87 3.16
C LEU A 24 -0.05 -7.96 3.88
N HIS A 25 -0.22 -7.82 5.20
CA HIS A 25 0.71 -7.06 6.02
C HIS A 25 0.87 -7.70 7.41
N ALA A 26 2.02 -7.46 8.06
CA ALA A 26 2.31 -8.01 9.37
C ALA A 26 2.89 -6.94 10.30
N ALA A 27 2.22 -6.70 11.41
CA ALA A 27 2.56 -5.73 12.45
C ALA A 27 2.03 -6.22 13.81
N ASP A 28 2.53 -5.64 14.89
CA ASP A 28 1.98 -5.89 16.22
C ASP A 28 0.66 -5.12 16.37
N LEU A 29 -0.47 -5.81 16.26
CA LEU A 29 -1.82 -5.22 16.31
C LEU A 29 -2.50 -5.48 17.66
N THR A 30 -1.81 -6.17 18.57
CA THR A 30 -2.30 -6.55 19.90
C THR A 30 -1.46 -5.92 21.03
N ASP A 31 -0.43 -5.16 20.66
CA ASP A 31 0.55 -4.53 21.55
C ASP A 31 1.22 -5.57 22.46
N ASP A 32 1.45 -6.79 21.97
CA ASP A 32 2.04 -7.89 22.75
C ASP A 32 3.52 -8.16 22.44
N GLY A 33 4.10 -7.34 21.55
CA GLY A 33 5.46 -7.45 21.05
C GLY A 33 5.62 -8.45 19.90
N MET A 34 4.54 -9.08 19.44
CA MET A 34 4.56 -10.09 18.38
C MET A 34 3.77 -9.61 17.17
N LYS A 35 4.28 -9.90 15.97
CA LYS A 35 3.60 -9.51 14.74
C LYS A 35 2.41 -10.44 14.48
N ASP A 36 1.25 -9.83 14.38
CA ASP A 36 0.04 -10.39 13.81
C ASP A 36 0.05 -10.24 12.28
N ILE A 37 -0.97 -10.81 11.62
CA ILE A 37 -1.12 -10.72 10.15
C ILE A 37 -2.51 -10.21 9.81
N VAL A 38 -2.61 -9.35 8.81
CA VAL A 38 -3.86 -9.03 8.13
C VAL A 38 -3.76 -9.42 6.67
N SER A 39 -4.84 -9.93 6.10
CA SER A 39 -4.88 -10.25 4.68
C SER A 39 -6.32 -10.39 4.18
N GLY A 40 -6.73 -9.56 3.22
CA GLY A 40 -8.12 -9.49 2.80
C GLY A 40 -9.03 -9.02 3.93
N ARG A 41 -10.15 -9.71 4.12
CA ARG A 41 -11.11 -9.43 5.20
C ARG A 41 -10.77 -10.06 6.56
N TYR A 42 -9.52 -10.49 6.77
CA TYR A 42 -9.14 -11.31 7.92
C TYR A 42 -7.97 -10.73 8.70
N PHE A 43 -8.07 -10.84 10.02
CA PHE A 43 -6.99 -10.70 10.98
C PHE A 43 -6.58 -12.08 11.51
N TYR A 44 -5.29 -12.32 11.69
CA TYR A 44 -4.73 -13.54 12.23
C TYR A 44 -3.82 -13.18 13.40
N ARG A 45 -4.28 -13.51 14.61
CA ARG A 45 -3.50 -13.28 15.81
C ARG A 45 -2.38 -14.30 15.95
N ASN A 46 -1.19 -13.80 16.27
CA ASN A 46 -0.01 -14.61 16.54
C ASN A 46 -0.29 -15.60 17.69
N PRO A 47 0.08 -16.89 17.56
CA PRO A 47 -0.10 -17.88 18.63
C PRO A 47 0.84 -17.65 19.83
N GLY A 48 1.80 -16.74 19.70
CA GLY A 48 2.91 -16.58 20.62
C GLY A 48 3.97 -17.65 20.44
N GLY A 49 5.21 -17.37 20.87
CA GLY A 49 6.29 -18.37 20.98
C GLY A 49 6.54 -19.19 19.71
N ASP A 50 5.99 -20.40 19.65
CA ASP A 50 6.07 -21.28 18.50
C ASP A 50 5.09 -20.87 17.39
N LEU A 51 5.61 -20.30 16.31
CA LEU A 51 4.82 -19.89 15.14
C LEU A 51 4.13 -21.05 14.41
N THR A 52 4.42 -22.31 14.79
CA THR A 52 3.68 -23.49 14.36
C THR A 52 2.40 -23.80 15.11
N GLY A 53 2.11 -23.03 16.16
CA GLY A 53 0.83 -23.01 16.84
C GLY A 53 -0.33 -22.55 15.95
N LYS A 54 -1.53 -22.65 16.50
CA LYS A 54 -2.76 -22.23 15.82
C LYS A 54 -2.89 -20.71 15.85
N TRP A 55 -2.79 -20.08 14.69
CA TRP A 55 -3.13 -18.68 14.51
C TRP A 55 -4.65 -18.49 14.61
N GLN A 56 -5.10 -17.56 15.46
CA GLN A 56 -6.51 -17.30 15.63
C GLN A 56 -7.00 -16.34 14.55
N ARG A 57 -7.85 -16.82 13.65
CA ARG A 57 -8.48 -16.01 12.61
C ARG A 57 -9.72 -15.28 13.14
N VAL A 58 -9.81 -14.00 12.83
CA VAL A 58 -11.00 -13.14 12.99
C VAL A 58 -11.39 -12.61 11.61
N ASP A 59 -12.67 -12.73 11.27
CA ASP A 59 -13.26 -12.11 10.08
C ASP A 59 -13.75 -10.72 10.46
N PHE A 60 -13.35 -9.69 9.72
CA PHE A 60 -13.77 -8.31 10.02
C PHE A 60 -15.28 -8.09 9.79
N GLY A 61 -15.98 -9.04 9.16
CA GLY A 61 -17.42 -8.97 8.91
C GLY A 61 -17.80 -8.09 7.72
N ARG A 62 -16.82 -7.58 6.97
CA ARG A 62 -17.00 -6.75 5.78
C ARG A 62 -16.11 -7.26 4.65
N ASN A 63 -16.59 -7.17 3.40
CA ASN A 63 -15.77 -7.47 2.24
C ASN A 63 -14.83 -6.29 1.94
N VAL A 64 -13.59 -6.40 2.41
CA VAL A 64 -12.53 -5.40 2.25
C VAL A 64 -11.21 -6.12 2.02
N ASP A 65 -10.24 -5.43 1.42
CA ASP A 65 -8.88 -5.91 1.28
C ASP A 65 -7.95 -5.14 2.23
N ALA A 66 -7.58 -5.75 3.36
CA ALA A 66 -6.64 -5.17 4.32
C ALA A 66 -5.21 -5.23 3.78
N ILE A 67 -4.59 -4.06 3.64
CA ILE A 67 -3.35 -3.87 2.88
C ILE A 67 -2.18 -3.37 3.72
N LEU A 68 -2.43 -2.55 4.74
CA LEU A 68 -1.40 -1.89 5.53
C LEU A 68 -1.81 -1.86 7.00
N CYS A 69 -0.83 -2.01 7.87
CA CYS A 69 -0.96 -1.73 9.30
C CYS A 69 -0.12 -0.49 9.59
N VAL A 70 -0.75 0.53 10.16
CA VAL A 70 -0.14 1.79 10.51
C VAL A 70 -0.93 2.36 11.66
N ASP A 71 -0.26 2.78 12.73
CA ASP A 71 -0.92 3.47 13.84
C ASP A 71 -1.57 4.77 13.33
N VAL A 72 -2.90 4.85 13.41
CA VAL A 72 -3.71 5.95 12.89
C VAL A 72 -3.99 6.98 13.97
N ASP A 73 -4.36 6.57 15.18
CA ASP A 73 -4.85 7.47 16.24
C ASP A 73 -3.92 7.62 17.45
N GLY A 74 -2.86 6.82 17.53
CA GLY A 74 -1.82 6.90 18.56
C GLY A 74 -2.13 6.09 19.82
N ASP A 75 -3.11 5.19 19.78
CA ASP A 75 -3.46 4.34 20.91
C ASP A 75 -2.80 2.94 20.88
N GLU A 76 -3.20 2.05 21.79
CA GLU A 76 -2.67 0.70 21.94
C GLU A 76 -3.40 -0.37 21.10
N PHE A 77 -4.44 0.03 20.36
CA PHE A 77 -5.25 -0.86 19.55
C PHE A 77 -4.72 -0.94 18.12
N GLY A 78 -4.89 -2.11 17.52
CA GLY A 78 -4.40 -2.35 16.18
C GLY A 78 -5.15 -1.56 15.13
N ASP A 79 -4.41 -0.92 14.23
CA ASP A 79 -4.94 -0.14 13.12
C ASP A 79 -4.58 -0.75 11.76
N VAL A 80 -5.56 -0.75 10.87
CA VAL A 80 -5.46 -1.32 9.54
C VAL A 80 -6.08 -0.40 8.50
N ILE A 81 -5.36 -0.18 7.40
CA ILE A 81 -5.92 0.44 6.20
C ILE A 81 -6.35 -0.67 5.24
N ALA A 82 -7.56 -0.52 4.70
CA ALA A 82 -8.15 -1.46 3.76
C ALA A 82 -8.84 -0.75 2.59
N GLN A 83 -8.93 -1.42 1.45
CA GLN A 83 -9.65 -0.94 0.27
C GLN A 83 -10.85 -1.86 -0.05
N ALA A 84 -11.98 -1.22 -0.33
CA ALA A 84 -13.09 -1.80 -1.06
C ALA A 84 -13.53 -0.72 -2.05
N LEU A 85 -12.89 -0.71 -3.22
CA LEU A 85 -12.91 0.45 -4.10
C LEU A 85 -14.37 0.80 -4.48
N PRO A 86 -14.73 2.09 -4.47
CA PRO A 86 -13.81 3.22 -4.40
C PRO A 86 -13.45 3.62 -2.96
N ASP A 87 -13.98 2.95 -1.94
CA ASP A 87 -13.84 3.33 -0.55
C ASP A 87 -12.51 2.87 0.06
N VAL A 88 -11.86 3.78 0.79
CA VAL A 88 -10.71 3.50 1.64
C VAL A 88 -11.15 3.54 3.10
N TRP A 89 -10.80 2.51 3.85
CA TRP A 89 -11.22 2.29 5.22
C TRP A 89 -10.05 2.31 6.18
N TRP A 90 -10.23 2.99 7.30
CA TRP A 90 -9.53 2.73 8.54
C TRP A 90 -10.34 1.72 9.35
N ILE A 91 -9.70 0.64 9.76
CA ILE A 91 -10.25 -0.43 10.59
C ILE A 91 -9.45 -0.45 11.89
N GLU A 92 -10.11 -0.24 13.01
CA GLU A 92 -9.51 -0.06 14.33
C GLU A 92 -10.00 -1.19 15.26
N ALA A 93 -9.09 -1.79 16.02
CA ALA A 93 -9.45 -2.83 16.97
C ALA A 93 -10.16 -2.22 18.19
N LYS A 94 -11.15 -2.92 18.74
CA LYS A 94 -11.82 -2.50 19.99
C LYS A 94 -11.14 -3.00 21.25
N ASP A 95 -10.14 -3.87 21.08
CA ASP A 95 -9.41 -4.51 22.15
C ASP A 95 -8.04 -4.98 21.66
N ARG A 96 -7.12 -5.12 22.61
CA ARG A 96 -5.76 -5.66 22.40
C ARG A 96 -5.73 -7.15 22.04
N GLN A 97 -6.87 -7.77 21.78
CA GLN A 97 -6.96 -9.16 21.34
C GLN A 97 -7.37 -9.24 19.87
N GLY A 98 -7.65 -8.11 19.22
CA GLY A 98 -8.15 -8.04 17.85
C GLY A 98 -9.48 -8.77 17.68
N SER A 99 -10.30 -8.86 18.73
CA SER A 99 -11.50 -9.71 18.73
C SER A 99 -12.70 -9.06 18.04
N GLN A 100 -12.74 -7.73 18.02
CA GLN A 100 -13.75 -6.91 17.36
C GLN A 100 -13.12 -5.66 16.76
N TRP A 101 -13.72 -5.16 15.68
CA TRP A 101 -13.19 -4.07 14.89
C TRP A 101 -14.26 -3.03 14.53
N THR A 102 -13.90 -1.75 14.51
CA THR A 102 -14.67 -0.61 13.97
C THR A 102 -14.21 -0.30 12.54
N PHE A 103 -15.03 0.44 11.81
CA PHE A 103 -14.72 0.87 10.44
C PHE A 103 -15.06 2.34 10.28
N LYS A 104 -14.10 3.12 9.82
CA LYS A 104 -14.29 4.49 9.40
C LYS A 104 -13.83 4.65 7.95
N LYS A 105 -14.70 5.18 7.10
CA LYS A 105 -14.30 5.56 5.74
C LYS A 105 -13.42 6.80 5.83
N ILE A 106 -12.21 6.73 5.30
CA ILE A 106 -11.22 7.82 5.34
C ILE A 106 -11.06 8.55 4.01
N GLY A 107 -11.57 7.98 2.92
CA GLY A 107 -11.49 8.63 1.62
C GLY A 107 -11.96 7.76 0.47
N ASN A 108 -11.61 8.20 -0.74
CA ASN A 108 -11.91 7.50 -1.98
C ASN A 108 -10.73 7.47 -2.94
N VAL A 109 -10.55 6.32 -3.59
CA VAL A 109 -9.63 6.09 -4.71
C VAL A 109 -10.45 5.47 -5.84
N PRO A 110 -10.39 5.99 -7.08
CA PRO A 110 -11.14 5.44 -8.21
C PRO A 110 -10.91 3.94 -8.45
N GLU A 111 -11.99 3.24 -8.76
CA GLU A 111 -12.02 1.79 -8.99
C GLU A 111 -11.18 1.42 -10.22
N THR A 112 -10.21 0.53 -10.03
CA THR A 112 -9.52 -0.11 -11.15
C THR A 112 -10.42 -1.21 -11.75
N THR A 113 -9.91 -1.96 -12.73
CA THR A 113 -10.59 -3.20 -13.16
C THR A 113 -10.69 -4.25 -12.04
N HIS A 114 -9.84 -4.12 -11.02
CA HIS A 114 -9.99 -4.77 -9.71
C HIS A 114 -10.76 -3.82 -8.78
N VAL A 115 -11.81 -4.33 -8.12
CA VAL A 115 -12.59 -3.56 -7.14
C VAL A 115 -11.95 -3.56 -5.73
N ASN A 116 -10.71 -4.04 -5.63
CA ASN A 116 -9.88 -4.04 -4.43
C ASN A 116 -8.47 -3.50 -4.73
N SER A 117 -7.59 -3.56 -3.73
CA SER A 117 -6.24 -2.99 -3.80
C SER A 117 -5.34 -3.65 -4.84
N GLN A 118 -4.50 -2.86 -5.51
CA GLN A 118 -3.38 -3.34 -6.33
C GLN A 118 -2.05 -2.84 -5.76
N GLY A 119 -1.66 -1.60 -6.08
CA GLY A 119 -0.45 -0.97 -5.53
C GLY A 119 -0.73 -0.18 -4.26
N PHE A 120 0.07 -0.41 -3.22
CA PHE A 120 -0.04 0.30 -1.94
C PHE A 120 1.30 0.36 -1.20
N GLY A 121 1.48 1.40 -0.37
CA GLY A 121 2.69 1.59 0.43
C GLY A 121 2.51 2.63 1.54
N LEU A 122 3.51 2.71 2.41
CA LEU A 122 3.64 3.76 3.43
C LEU A 122 4.93 4.54 3.19
N GLY A 123 4.90 5.85 3.40
CA GLY A 123 6.10 6.67 3.34
C GLY A 123 5.91 8.02 4.02
N GLN A 124 6.97 8.54 4.66
CA GLN A 124 6.99 9.91 5.16
C GLN A 124 7.22 10.89 4.00
N ILE A 125 6.17 11.18 3.25
CA ILE A 125 6.16 12.14 2.13
C ILE A 125 6.13 13.57 2.67
N ILE A 126 5.30 13.82 3.70
CA ILE A 126 5.20 15.10 4.41
C ILE A 126 5.96 14.98 5.73
N GLY A 127 7.06 15.69 5.88
CA GLY A 127 7.92 15.56 7.06
C GLY A 127 7.25 15.92 8.39
N GLY A 128 7.51 15.12 9.43
CA GLY A 128 7.20 15.44 10.83
C GLY A 128 5.89 14.89 11.40
N GLY A 129 5.11 14.16 10.61
CA GLY A 129 3.85 13.53 11.03
C GLY A 129 3.92 12.00 11.12
N LYS A 130 2.75 11.37 11.03
CA LYS A 130 2.60 9.94 10.71
C LYS A 130 2.98 9.71 9.24
N PRO A 131 3.33 8.49 8.81
CA PRO A 131 3.59 8.21 7.40
C PRO A 131 2.29 8.33 6.58
N GLU A 132 2.41 8.83 5.35
CA GLU A 132 1.31 8.88 4.40
C GLU A 132 1.00 7.48 3.84
N VAL A 133 -0.28 7.24 3.58
CA VAL A 133 -0.78 6.04 2.92
C VAL A 133 -0.82 6.27 1.41
N VAL A 134 0.01 5.56 0.66
CA VAL A 134 0.08 5.68 -0.80
C VAL A 134 -0.71 4.55 -1.44
N LEU A 135 -1.62 4.88 -2.35
CA LEU A 135 -2.56 3.95 -2.99
C LEU A 135 -2.61 4.21 -4.49
N ALA A 136 -2.55 3.15 -5.29
CA ALA A 136 -2.87 3.18 -6.71
C ALA A 136 -4.39 3.09 -6.93
N GLY A 137 -4.88 3.78 -7.94
CA GLY A 137 -6.24 3.76 -8.44
C GLY A 137 -6.29 3.97 -9.95
N GLU A 138 -7.48 3.94 -10.54
CA GLU A 138 -7.65 4.06 -12.00
C GLU A 138 -7.12 5.37 -12.57
N ASP A 139 -7.28 6.47 -11.85
CA ASP A 139 -6.83 7.81 -12.26
C ASP A 139 -5.40 8.12 -11.85
N GLY A 140 -4.65 7.17 -11.29
CA GLY A 140 -3.28 7.42 -10.86
C GLY A 140 -2.90 6.87 -9.49
N VAL A 141 -1.78 7.37 -8.98
CA VAL A 141 -1.36 7.15 -7.59
C VAL A 141 -1.72 8.37 -6.74
N HIS A 142 -2.27 8.14 -5.56
CA HIS A 142 -2.58 9.16 -4.56
C HIS A 142 -1.88 8.83 -3.25
N TYR A 143 -1.68 9.84 -2.40
CA TYR A 143 -1.40 9.62 -0.98
C TYR A 143 -2.45 10.27 -0.10
N PHE A 144 -2.62 9.69 1.09
CA PHE A 144 -3.48 10.20 2.15
C PHE A 144 -2.64 10.56 3.38
N GLU A 145 -2.83 11.77 3.89
CA GLU A 145 -2.23 12.21 5.15
C GLU A 145 -3.11 11.74 6.31
N ILE A 146 -2.51 11.09 7.30
CA ILE A 146 -3.20 10.76 8.55
C ILE A 146 -3.20 12.03 9.41
N PRO A 147 -4.38 12.62 9.69
CA PRO A 147 -4.45 13.87 10.44
C PRO A 147 -4.13 13.64 11.92
N ALA A 148 -3.85 14.72 12.65
CA ALA A 148 -3.57 14.64 14.08
C ALA A 148 -4.76 14.15 14.92
N ASN A 149 -6.00 14.38 14.47
CA ASN A 149 -7.23 13.90 15.12
C ASN A 149 -8.06 13.08 14.11
N PRO A 150 -7.66 11.83 13.82
CA PRO A 150 -8.28 11.01 12.77
C PRO A 150 -9.72 10.62 13.05
N ASP A 151 -10.24 10.79 14.27
CA ASP A 151 -11.65 10.61 14.62
C ASP A 151 -12.56 11.72 14.10
N ASP A 152 -12.06 12.95 14.10
CA ASP A 152 -12.85 14.14 13.76
C ASP A 152 -12.52 14.66 12.35
N ASP A 153 -11.28 14.49 11.92
CA ASP A 153 -10.77 15.04 10.67
C ASP A 153 -10.83 14.03 9.52
N ALA A 154 -11.06 14.54 8.31
CA ALA A 154 -10.90 13.74 7.08
C ALA A 154 -9.43 13.63 6.71
N CYS A 155 -9.01 12.50 6.14
CA CYS A 155 -7.66 12.34 5.62
C CYS A 155 -7.50 13.17 4.34
N PRO A 156 -6.63 14.21 4.31
CA PRO A 156 -6.33 14.93 3.09
C PRO A 156 -5.78 13.98 2.02
N ARG A 157 -6.25 14.13 0.78
CA ARG A 157 -5.83 13.32 -0.36
C ARG A 157 -5.10 14.18 -1.37
N THR A 158 -3.92 13.75 -1.78
CA THR A 158 -3.14 14.37 -2.86
C THR A 158 -2.94 13.37 -3.98
N HIS A 159 -3.16 13.81 -5.22
CA HIS A 159 -2.89 13.04 -6.42
C HIS A 159 -1.45 13.28 -6.87
N ILE A 160 -0.66 12.22 -7.02
CA ILE A 160 0.77 12.30 -7.38
C ILE A 160 0.92 12.37 -8.90
N THR A 161 0.27 11.47 -9.63
CA THR A 161 0.40 11.34 -11.08
C THR A 161 -0.79 10.58 -11.68
N THR A 162 -1.20 10.94 -12.91
CA THR A 162 -2.12 10.12 -13.73
C THR A 162 -1.43 8.99 -14.50
N GLU A 163 -0.10 8.91 -14.42
CA GLU A 163 0.72 8.08 -15.31
C GLU A 163 1.23 6.80 -14.64
N ALA A 164 0.61 6.37 -13.54
CA ALA A 164 0.85 5.10 -12.87
C ALA A 164 -0.42 4.61 -12.18
N TYR A 165 -0.81 3.36 -12.37
CA TYR A 165 -2.09 2.83 -11.86
C TYR A 165 -2.07 1.31 -11.64
N ASP A 166 -0.89 0.68 -11.64
CA ASP A 166 -0.72 -0.77 -11.60
C ASP A 166 -0.30 -1.29 -10.21
N GLU A 167 -0.03 -2.60 -10.09
CA GLU A 167 0.31 -3.33 -8.86
C GLU A 167 1.65 -2.88 -8.27
N GLY A 168 2.67 -2.67 -9.11
CA GLY A 168 4.01 -2.33 -8.67
C GLY A 168 4.17 -0.86 -8.29
N LEU A 169 4.30 -0.60 -6.99
CA LEU A 169 4.80 0.68 -6.47
C LEU A 169 5.78 0.50 -5.30
N ASP A 170 6.67 1.47 -5.13
CA ASP A 170 7.53 1.64 -3.96
C ASP A 170 7.73 3.12 -3.66
N ILE A 171 8.09 3.41 -2.41
CA ILE A 171 8.37 4.77 -1.92
C ILE A 171 9.78 4.80 -1.35
N ALA A 172 10.66 5.61 -1.94
CA ALA A 172 12.07 5.70 -1.56
C ALA A 172 12.68 7.05 -1.95
N ASP A 173 13.68 7.52 -1.20
CA ASP A 173 14.50 8.68 -1.57
C ASP A 173 15.51 8.27 -2.65
N MET A 174 15.14 8.49 -3.92
CA MET A 174 15.90 7.97 -5.05
C MET A 174 17.11 8.84 -5.38
N ASP A 175 17.03 10.15 -5.14
CA ASP A 175 18.11 11.09 -5.46
C ASP A 175 18.85 11.69 -4.27
N ALA A 176 18.65 11.11 -3.08
CA ALA A 176 19.31 11.49 -1.84
C ALA A 176 19.07 12.96 -1.45
N ASP A 177 17.92 13.52 -1.84
CA ASP A 177 17.52 14.89 -1.47
C ASP A 177 16.74 14.96 -0.16
N GLY A 178 16.47 13.80 0.46
CA GLY A 178 15.79 13.66 1.74
C GLY A 178 14.27 13.63 1.64
N ASN A 179 13.70 13.74 0.43
CA ASN A 179 12.27 13.55 0.21
C ASN A 179 12.02 12.18 -0.41
N LEU A 180 10.97 11.50 0.03
CA LEU A 180 10.61 10.23 -0.59
C LEU A 180 9.92 10.46 -1.93
N ASP A 181 10.37 9.72 -2.94
CA ASP A 181 9.84 9.70 -4.30
C ASP A 181 8.94 8.47 -4.52
N LEU A 182 8.15 8.51 -5.58
CA LEU A 182 7.32 7.39 -6.03
C LEU A 182 8.06 6.64 -7.14
N ILE A 183 8.15 5.32 -7.04
CA ILE A 183 8.59 4.44 -8.13
C ILE A 183 7.41 3.55 -8.47
N ALA A 184 6.97 3.56 -9.74
CA ALA A 184 5.80 2.79 -10.14
C ALA A 184 5.88 2.34 -11.62
N GLY A 185 5.12 1.29 -11.92
CA GLY A 185 4.89 0.82 -13.29
C GLY A 185 3.70 1.51 -13.96
N ASN A 186 3.74 1.56 -15.29
CA ASN A 186 2.59 1.87 -16.13
C ASN A 186 2.35 0.70 -17.09
N GLY A 187 1.60 -0.30 -16.63
CA GLY A 187 1.32 -1.51 -17.41
C GLY A 187 2.57 -2.14 -18.02
N GLU A 188 2.44 -2.56 -19.28
CA GLU A 188 3.53 -3.13 -20.08
C GLU A 188 4.41 -2.06 -20.76
N GLU A 189 4.28 -0.78 -20.41
CA GLU A 189 5.05 0.29 -21.03
C GLU A 189 6.39 0.49 -20.33
N TYR A 190 6.40 0.93 -19.07
CA TYR A 190 7.62 1.31 -18.36
C TYR A 190 7.53 1.23 -16.84
N VAL A 191 8.71 1.25 -16.20
CA VAL A 191 8.89 1.68 -14.81
C VAL A 191 9.50 3.08 -14.81
N ALA A 192 8.96 3.96 -13.98
CA ALA A 192 9.44 5.32 -13.80
C ALA A 192 9.54 5.68 -12.31
N TRP A 193 10.30 6.74 -12.03
CA TRP A 193 10.20 7.46 -10.77
C TRP A 193 9.54 8.81 -11.00
N TRP A 194 8.77 9.24 -10.02
CA TRP A 194 8.19 10.57 -9.92
C TRP A 194 8.85 11.25 -8.74
N LYS A 195 9.64 12.29 -9.05
CA LYS A 195 10.38 13.07 -8.07
C LYS A 195 9.44 13.97 -7.27
N ASN A 196 9.49 13.84 -5.96
CA ASN A 196 8.79 14.71 -5.04
C ASN A 196 9.37 16.14 -5.12
N PRO A 197 8.53 17.19 -5.29
CA PRO A 197 8.99 18.57 -5.38
C PRO A 197 9.53 19.16 -4.05
N GLY A 198 9.71 18.32 -3.02
CA GLY A 198 10.13 18.71 -1.67
C GLY A 198 9.00 19.26 -0.80
N THR A 199 7.77 19.31 -1.32
CA THR A 199 6.58 19.77 -0.58
C THR A 199 5.46 18.74 -0.55
N GLY A 200 5.64 17.59 -1.19
CA GLY A 200 4.62 16.56 -1.37
C GLY A 200 3.45 16.97 -2.29
N LYS A 201 3.29 18.25 -2.64
CA LYS A 201 2.26 18.70 -3.58
C LYS A 201 2.31 17.89 -4.88
N GLY A 202 1.13 17.56 -5.41
CA GLY A 202 0.95 16.70 -6.59
C GLY A 202 1.65 17.15 -7.86
N ASP A 203 1.43 16.41 -8.94
CA ASP A 203 2.08 16.59 -10.25
C ASP A 203 3.61 16.43 -10.19
N TRP A 204 4.05 15.34 -9.56
CA TRP A 204 5.47 15.04 -9.39
C TRP A 204 6.17 14.83 -10.73
N GLN A 205 7.45 15.21 -10.82
CA GLN A 205 8.16 15.14 -12.10
C GLN A 205 8.59 13.71 -12.41
N ARG A 206 8.11 13.15 -13.54
CA ARG A 206 8.46 11.81 -13.99
C ARG A 206 9.82 11.73 -14.66
N TYR A 207 10.53 10.62 -14.45
CA TYR A 207 11.56 10.14 -15.35
C TYR A 207 11.47 8.62 -15.52
N ILE A 208 11.73 8.13 -16.73
CA ILE A 208 11.60 6.70 -17.06
C ILE A 208 12.92 5.98 -16.82
N PHE A 209 12.88 4.82 -16.15
CA PHE A 209 14.05 3.96 -15.94
C PHE A 209 14.24 2.92 -17.04
N GLY A 210 13.15 2.31 -17.52
CA GLY A 210 13.21 1.24 -18.51
C GLY A 210 11.82 0.70 -18.85
N THR A 211 11.75 -0.19 -19.85
CA THR A 211 10.48 -0.74 -20.33
C THR A 211 10.14 -2.07 -19.65
N THR A 212 8.84 -2.32 -19.47
CA THR A 212 8.30 -3.52 -18.82
C THR A 212 7.82 -4.58 -19.81
N HIS A 213 7.55 -4.22 -21.07
CA HIS A 213 7.10 -5.16 -22.11
C HIS A 213 7.93 -6.47 -22.17
N PRO A 214 7.27 -7.65 -22.25
CA PRO A 214 5.83 -7.86 -22.47
C PRO A 214 4.99 -8.05 -21.20
N HIS A 215 5.49 -7.69 -20.02
CA HIS A 215 4.78 -7.96 -18.75
C HIS A 215 4.78 -6.73 -17.84
N PRO A 216 3.67 -6.38 -17.18
CA PRO A 216 3.69 -5.32 -16.20
C PRO A 216 4.66 -5.66 -15.05
N ALA A 217 5.23 -4.62 -14.44
CA ALA A 217 6.03 -4.79 -13.22
C ALA A 217 5.09 -4.92 -12.02
N ASP A 218 5.07 -6.10 -11.40
CA ASP A 218 4.21 -6.41 -10.25
C ASP A 218 4.93 -6.02 -8.94
N ARG A 219 6.22 -6.36 -8.79
CA ARG A 219 6.99 -5.97 -7.60
C ARG A 219 8.13 -5.04 -7.93
N ILE A 220 8.13 -3.86 -7.34
CA ILE A 220 9.15 -2.84 -7.54
C ILE A 220 9.84 -2.53 -6.21
N LYS A 221 11.15 -2.29 -6.25
CA LYS A 221 11.93 -1.76 -5.13
C LYS A 221 12.93 -0.71 -5.61
N GLY A 222 12.80 0.51 -5.12
CA GLY A 222 13.81 1.56 -5.23
C GLY A 222 14.96 1.31 -4.26
N MET A 223 16.19 1.50 -4.73
CA MET A 223 17.41 1.47 -3.92
C MET A 223 17.87 2.91 -3.70
N PRO A 224 17.68 3.45 -2.49
CA PRO A 224 17.92 4.86 -2.22
C PRO A 224 19.42 5.20 -2.20
N GLY A 225 19.73 6.49 -2.38
CA GLY A 225 21.01 7.05 -1.93
C GLY A 225 22.04 7.39 -3.01
N VAL A 226 21.61 7.67 -4.25
CA VAL A 226 22.51 8.19 -5.29
C VAL A 226 21.98 9.50 -5.88
N PRO A 227 22.77 10.59 -5.98
CA PRO A 227 22.28 11.89 -6.49
C PRO A 227 21.75 11.91 -7.94
N SER A 228 21.84 10.79 -8.65
CA SER A 228 21.43 10.63 -10.04
C SER A 228 21.03 9.17 -10.26
N PRO A 229 19.80 8.79 -9.90
CA PRO A 229 19.34 7.41 -9.96
C PRO A 229 19.26 6.93 -11.39
N THR A 230 19.52 5.64 -11.59
CA THR A 230 19.50 4.95 -12.87
C THR A 230 18.72 3.65 -12.76
N ILE A 231 18.59 2.92 -13.88
CA ILE A 231 17.92 1.61 -13.89
C ILE A 231 18.56 0.60 -12.93
N SER A 232 19.85 0.72 -12.58
CA SER A 232 20.48 -0.19 -11.61
C SER A 232 20.01 0.04 -10.18
N ASP A 233 19.38 1.18 -9.91
CA ASP A 233 18.87 1.58 -8.60
C ASP A 233 17.40 1.15 -8.42
N VAL A 234 16.84 0.40 -9.37
CA VAL A 234 15.51 -0.19 -9.28
C VAL A 234 15.58 -1.69 -9.51
N LYS A 235 14.90 -2.45 -8.65
CA LYS A 235 14.63 -3.88 -8.87
C LYS A 235 13.17 -4.07 -9.20
N ALA A 236 12.90 -4.83 -10.25
CA ALA A 236 11.58 -5.35 -10.56
C ALA A 236 11.62 -6.89 -10.66
N ASP A 237 10.49 -7.56 -10.46
CA ASP A 237 10.32 -9.02 -10.59
C ASP A 237 10.65 -9.53 -12.01
N TRP A 238 10.55 -8.67 -13.01
CA TRP A 238 11.06 -8.88 -14.36
C TRP A 238 12.35 -8.07 -14.62
N SER A 239 13.26 -8.62 -15.42
CA SER A 239 14.43 -7.85 -15.86
C SER A 239 13.96 -6.68 -16.73
N LEU A 240 14.10 -5.46 -16.21
CA LEU A 240 13.87 -4.26 -17.01
C LEU A 240 14.75 -4.31 -18.25
N SER A 241 14.15 -4.09 -19.42
CA SER A 241 14.84 -4.11 -20.70
C SER A 241 14.79 -2.72 -21.33
N GLY A 242 15.78 -2.41 -22.17
CA GLY A 242 15.91 -1.09 -22.78
C GLY A 242 16.34 -0.02 -21.77
N THR A 243 17.53 0.53 -21.93
CA THR A 243 17.87 1.80 -21.29
C THR A 243 17.26 2.90 -22.13
N LEU A 244 16.16 3.49 -21.68
CA LEU A 244 15.79 4.82 -22.15
C LEU A 244 16.72 5.82 -21.43
N PRO A 245 17.23 6.86 -22.10
CA PRO A 245 17.82 7.97 -21.37
C PRO A 245 16.80 8.47 -20.35
N LEU A 246 17.25 9.00 -19.20
CA LEU A 246 16.37 9.77 -18.31
C LEU A 246 15.91 11.01 -19.08
N GLU A 247 14.87 10.86 -19.88
CA GLU A 247 14.23 11.94 -20.58
C GLU A 247 13.20 12.56 -19.63
N LYS A 248 13.32 13.87 -19.43
CA LYS A 248 12.25 14.65 -18.81
C LYS A 248 11.08 14.65 -19.80
N ALA A 249 9.97 14.04 -19.40
CA ALA A 249 8.69 14.20 -20.09
C ALA A 249 7.98 15.46 -19.57
#